data_AF-A0A4Y8P8J3-F1
#
_entry.id   AF-A0A4Y8P8J3-F1
#
_cell.length_a   1.000
_cell.length_b   1.000
_cell.length_c   1.000
_cell.angle_alpha   90.00
_cell.angle_beta   90.00
_cell.angle_gamma   90.00
#
_symmetry.space_group_name_H-M   'P 1'
#
loop_
_entity.id
_entity.type
_entity.pdbx_description
1 polymer ?
#
loop_
_entity_poly.entity_id
_entity_poly.type
_entity_poly.pdbx_seq_one_letter_code
_entity_poly.pdbx_strand_id
1 'polypeptide(L)'
;MHNTLKFWIQAILSLLFGFILFAKPHFLYFLIASYLLLFSVFGFFFHLPLLFCLWTALCGLLIFLFPNLIAYLVALHFVLFGLLTFLTIGPSFFSFFPMAIAILLFLFPNAIAYLIGSYLIVNGIGALLSLFLQHKGRFMI
;
A
#
# COMPACT_ATOMS: atom_id res chain seq x y z
N MET A 1 15.77 13.31 -10.22
CA MET A 1 14.65 14.02 -9.55
C MET A 1 13.35 13.21 -9.49
N HIS A 2 13.02 12.40 -10.51
CA HIS A 2 11.75 11.67 -10.57
C HIS A 2 11.52 10.64 -9.43
N ASN A 3 12.58 9.92 -9.00
CA ASN A 3 12.45 8.91 -7.93
C ASN A 3 12.15 9.52 -6.55
N THR A 4 12.69 10.69 -6.24
CA THR A 4 12.49 11.35 -4.93
C THR A 4 11.03 11.79 -4.77
N LEU A 5 10.40 12.30 -5.83
CA LEU A 5 9.00 12.71 -5.82
C LEU A 5 8.04 11.53 -5.54
N LYS A 6 8.32 10.36 -6.14
CA LYS A 6 7.56 9.12 -5.90
C LYS A 6 7.53 8.75 -4.43
N PHE A 7 8.69 8.75 -3.77
CA PHE A 7 8.77 8.41 -2.35
C PHE A 7 8.09 9.44 -1.45
N TRP A 8 8.14 10.73 -1.78
CA TRP A 8 7.41 11.77 -1.05
C TRP A 8 5.91 11.57 -1.13
N ILE A 9 5.38 11.37 -2.34
CA ILE A 9 3.94 11.16 -2.56
C ILE A 9 3.51 9.89 -1.83
N GLN A 10 4.24 8.79 -1.98
CA GLN A 10 3.93 7.53 -1.28
C GLN A 10 3.98 7.69 0.24
N ALA A 11 5.01 8.34 0.78
CA ALA A 11 5.14 8.59 2.21
C ALA A 11 3.94 9.37 2.77
N ILE A 12 3.60 10.49 2.14
CA ILE A 12 2.50 11.36 2.58
C ILE A 12 1.16 10.62 2.45
N LEU A 13 0.91 9.97 1.31
CA LEU A 13 -0.34 9.27 1.07
C LEU A 13 -0.54 8.12 2.06
N SER A 14 0.48 7.26 2.23
CA SER A 14 0.37 6.11 3.12
C SER A 14 0.29 6.53 4.59
N LEU A 15 1.05 7.53 5.04
CA LEU A 15 0.94 8.02 6.43
C LEU A 15 -0.42 8.67 6.71
N LEU A 16 -0.90 9.53 5.80
CA LEU A 16 -2.16 10.24 5.99
C LEU A 16 -3.33 9.26 6.02
N PHE A 17 -3.41 8.33 5.05
CA PHE A 17 -4.47 7.32 5.03
C PHE A 17 -4.35 6.34 6.20
N GLY A 18 -3.13 5.93 6.56
CA GLY A 18 -2.89 5.05 7.71
C GLY A 18 -3.37 5.68 9.02
N PHE A 19 -2.99 6.93 9.29
CA PHE A 19 -3.40 7.64 10.50
C PHE A 19 -4.91 7.89 10.56
N ILE A 20 -5.53 8.27 9.45
CA ILE A 20 -6.98 8.46 9.39
C ILE A 20 -7.72 7.14 9.63
N LEU A 21 -7.20 6.01 9.13
CA LEU A 21 -7.82 4.70 9.36
C LEU A 21 -7.86 4.33 10.86
N PHE A 22 -6.81 4.65 11.61
CA PHE A 22 -6.79 4.47 13.06
C PHE A 22 -7.75 5.42 13.78
N ALA A 23 -7.82 6.69 13.36
CA ALA A 23 -8.69 7.67 13.98
C ALA A 23 -10.18 7.45 13.69
N LYS A 24 -10.51 6.99 12.48
CA LYS A 24 -11.89 6.82 11.99
C LYS A 24 -12.05 5.51 11.21
N PRO A 25 -12.11 4.36 11.91
CA PRO A 25 -12.29 3.06 11.27
C PRO A 25 -13.65 2.91 10.56
N HIS A 26 -14.62 3.78 10.84
CA HIS A 26 -15.94 3.74 10.19
C HIS A 26 -15.88 4.12 8.69
N PHE A 27 -14.87 4.89 8.26
CA PHE A 27 -14.68 5.29 6.85
C PHE A 27 -13.75 4.36 6.07
N LEU A 28 -13.49 3.18 6.62
CA LEU A 28 -12.48 2.26 6.13
C LEU A 28 -12.63 1.92 4.65
N TYR A 29 -13.83 1.58 4.20
CA TYR A 29 -14.06 1.19 2.82
C TYR A 29 -13.77 2.33 1.85
N PHE A 30 -14.24 3.54 2.19
CA PHE A 30 -14.03 4.74 1.38
C PHE A 30 -12.55 5.10 1.30
N LEU A 31 -11.84 5.06 2.44
CA LEU A 31 -10.41 5.37 2.52
C LEU A 31 -9.58 4.37 1.73
N ILE A 32 -9.79 3.07 1.92
CA ILE A 32 -9.00 2.03 1.24
C ILE A 32 -9.26 2.06 -0.26
N ALA A 33 -10.52 2.18 -0.67
CA ALA A 33 -10.88 2.25 -2.07
C ALA A 33 -10.26 3.49 -2.74
N SER A 34 -10.35 4.66 -2.10
CA SER A 34 -9.73 5.89 -2.59
C SER A 34 -8.21 5.77 -2.65
N TYR A 35 -7.58 5.16 -1.64
CA TYR A 35 -6.14 4.91 -1.63
C TYR A 35 -5.71 4.02 -2.81
N LEU A 36 -6.41 2.91 -3.06
CA LEU A 36 -6.11 1.99 -4.16
C LEU A 36 -6.27 2.66 -5.53
N LEU A 37 -7.32 3.47 -5.71
CA LEU A 37 -7.52 4.23 -6.94
C LEU A 37 -6.42 5.27 -7.16
N LEU A 38 -6.09 6.07 -6.14
CA LEU A 38 -5.01 7.04 -6.21
C LEU A 38 -3.66 6.36 -6.48
N PHE A 39 -3.38 5.26 -5.79
CA PHE A 39 -2.16 4.49 -5.98
C PHE A 39 -2.06 3.92 -7.39
N SER A 40 -3.17 3.47 -7.99
CA SER A 40 -3.19 3.04 -9.39
C SER A 40 -2.82 4.16 -10.36
N VAL A 41 -3.43 5.34 -10.19
CA VAL A 41 -3.17 6.53 -11.03
C VAL A 41 -1.70 6.95 -10.91
N PHE A 42 -1.20 7.12 -9.68
CA PHE A 42 0.20 7.44 -9.46
C PHE A 42 1.14 6.35 -9.95
N GLY A 43 0.75 5.08 -9.80
CA GLY A 43 1.50 3.94 -10.30
C GLY A 43 1.70 3.99 -11.81
N PHE A 44 0.67 4.41 -12.55
CA PHE A 44 0.76 4.62 -14.00
C PHE A 44 1.77 5.72 -14.34
N PHE A 45 1.72 6.87 -13.67
CA PHE A 45 2.72 7.95 -13.85
C PHE A 45 4.15 7.51 -13.49
N PHE A 46 4.30 6.61 -12.52
CA PHE A 46 5.60 6.06 -12.11
C PHE A 46 6.05 4.82 -12.88
N HIS A 47 5.41 4.53 -14.02
CA HIS A 47 5.79 3.44 -14.92
C HIS A 47 5.75 2.06 -14.25
N LEU A 48 4.81 1.84 -13.31
CA LEU A 48 4.51 0.49 -12.82
C LEU A 48 3.85 -0.35 -13.93
N PRO A 49 3.95 -1.69 -13.88
CA PRO A 49 3.31 -2.56 -14.87
C PRO A 49 1.81 -2.27 -14.99
N LEU A 50 1.34 -2.02 -16.22
CA LEU A 50 -0.05 -1.62 -16.49
C LEU A 50 -1.06 -2.60 -15.89
N LEU A 51 -0.80 -3.91 -16.01
CA LEU A 51 -1.64 -4.96 -15.45
C LEU A 51 -1.81 -4.81 -13.93
N PHE A 52 -0.75 -4.44 -13.22
CA PHE A 52 -0.78 -4.24 -11.78
C PHE A 52 -1.57 -2.97 -11.41
N CYS A 53 -1.40 -1.88 -12.15
CA CYS A 53 -2.20 -0.67 -11.98
C CYS A 53 -3.70 -0.94 -12.21
N LEU A 54 -4.05 -1.62 -13.31
CA LEU A 54 -5.43 -1.98 -13.61
C LEU A 54 -6.03 -2.88 -12.53
N TRP A 55 -5.30 -3.90 -12.08
CA TRP A 55 -5.71 -4.76 -10.98
C TRP A 55 -5.99 -3.95 -9.71
N THR A 56 -5.08 -3.04 -9.34
CA THR A 56 -5.24 -2.17 -8.18
C THR A 56 -6.48 -1.28 -8.30
N ALA A 57 -6.70 -0.68 -9.48
CA ALA A 57 -7.88 0.16 -9.72
C ALA A 57 -9.17 -0.64 -9.65
N LEU A 58 -9.20 -1.84 -10.23
CA LEU A 58 -10.33 -2.75 -10.16
C LEU A 58 -10.65 -3.14 -8.72
N CYS A 59 -9.65 -3.47 -7.90
CA CYS A 59 -9.85 -3.71 -6.47
C CYS A 59 -10.47 -2.49 -5.77
N GLY A 60 -9.94 -1.29 -6.01
CA GLY A 60 -10.50 -0.06 -5.43
C GLY A 60 -11.95 0.18 -5.84
N LEU A 61 -12.29 -0.01 -7.11
CA LEU A 61 -13.64 0.19 -7.64
C LEU A 61 -14.62 -0.88 -7.11
N LEU A 62 -14.18 -2.14 -7.04
CA LEU A 62 -14.98 -3.23 -6.46
C LEU A 62 -15.26 -3.01 -4.98
N ILE A 63 -14.31 -2.47 -4.21
CA ILE A 63 -14.51 -2.14 -2.79
C ILE A 63 -15.58 -1.03 -2.66
N PHE A 64 -15.59 -0.06 -3.57
CA PHE A 64 -16.63 0.97 -3.59
C PHE A 64 -18.03 0.41 -3.86
N LEU A 65 -18.15 -0.50 -4.82
CA LEU A 65 -19.43 -1.12 -5.19
C LEU A 65 -19.91 -2.14 -4.16
N PHE A 66 -18.98 -2.91 -3.58
CA PHE A 66 -19.27 -4.03 -2.70
C PHE A 66 -18.41 -3.95 -1.42
N PRO A 67 -18.82 -3.12 -0.43
CA PRO A 67 -18.03 -2.90 0.78
C PRO A 67 -17.83 -4.17 1.61
N ASN A 68 -18.74 -5.15 1.49
CA ASN A 68 -18.64 -6.44 2.19
C ASN A 68 -17.47 -7.31 1.70
N LEU A 69 -16.94 -7.08 0.49
CA LEU A 69 -15.85 -7.87 -0.10
C LEU A 69 -14.46 -7.34 0.25
N ILE A 70 -14.37 -6.28 1.05
CA ILE A 70 -13.12 -5.55 1.28
C ILE A 70 -12.01 -6.42 1.86
N ALA A 71 -12.30 -7.28 2.84
CA ALA A 71 -11.28 -8.14 3.45
C ALA A 71 -10.66 -9.08 2.42
N TYR A 72 -11.51 -9.69 1.58
CA TYR A 72 -11.07 -10.60 0.53
C TYR A 72 -10.31 -9.89 -0.58
N LEU A 73 -10.80 -8.74 -1.06
CA LEU A 73 -10.17 -7.97 -2.13
C LEU A 73 -8.81 -7.40 -1.71
N VAL A 74 -8.72 -6.84 -0.50
CA VAL A 74 -7.45 -6.31 0.03
C VAL A 74 -6.47 -7.43 0.29
N ALA A 75 -6.91 -8.54 0.90
CA ALA A 75 -6.03 -9.69 1.14
C ALA A 75 -5.46 -10.23 -0.18
N LEU A 76 -6.30 -10.42 -1.21
CA LEU A 76 -5.86 -10.86 -2.53
C LEU A 76 -4.87 -9.86 -3.15
N HIS A 77 -5.16 -8.56 -3.06
CA HIS A 77 -4.24 -7.52 -3.51
C HIS A 77 -2.88 -7.58 -2.79
N PHE A 78 -2.88 -7.81 -1.47
CA PHE A 78 -1.67 -7.91 -0.66
C PHE A 78 -0.85 -9.17 -0.97
N VAL A 79 -1.51 -10.30 -1.25
CA VAL A 79 -0.82 -11.53 -1.71
C VAL A 79 -0.15 -11.28 -3.05
N LEU A 80 -0.86 -10.71 -4.02
CA LEU A 80 -0.30 -10.40 -5.33
C LEU A 80 0.85 -9.39 -5.24
N PHE A 81 0.67 -8.34 -4.45
CA PHE A 81 1.71 -7.34 -4.23
C PHE A 81 2.94 -7.94 -3.55
N GLY A 82 2.75 -8.73 -2.50
CA GLY A 82 3.84 -9.42 -1.79
C GLY A 82 4.58 -10.40 -2.70
N LEU A 83 3.85 -11.16 -3.53
CA LEU A 83 4.44 -12.09 -4.50
C LEU A 83 5.24 -11.35 -5.57
N LEU A 84 4.70 -10.27 -6.13
CA LEU A 84 5.39 -9.46 -7.13
C LEU A 84 6.65 -8.82 -6.55
N THR A 85 6.56 -8.30 -5.33
CA THR A 85 7.73 -7.74 -4.61
C THR A 85 8.76 -8.82 -4.31
N PHE A 86 8.34 -10.03 -3.94
CA PHE A 86 9.21 -11.18 -3.74
C PHE A 86 9.95 -11.58 -5.02
N LEU A 87 9.27 -11.60 -6.17
CA LEU A 87 9.89 -11.95 -7.45
C LEU A 87 10.86 -10.88 -7.97
N THR A 88 10.60 -9.60 -7.66
CA THR A 88 11.40 -8.46 -8.16
C THR A 88 12.58 -8.10 -7.27
N ILE A 89 12.40 -8.10 -5.96
CA ILE A 89 13.41 -7.66 -4.97
C ILE A 89 14.00 -8.87 -4.22
N GLY A 90 13.34 -10.01 -4.23
CA GLY A 90 13.72 -11.20 -3.47
C GLY A 90 13.06 -11.29 -2.09
N PRO A 91 13.51 -12.25 -1.25
CA PRO A 91 13.03 -12.41 0.12
C PRO A 91 13.45 -11.22 0.98
N SER A 92 12.52 -10.30 1.23
CA SER A 92 12.74 -9.10 2.05
C SER A 92 11.57 -8.87 3.00
N PHE A 93 11.79 -8.07 4.04
CA PHE A 93 10.71 -7.65 4.94
C PHE A 93 9.52 -7.06 4.16
N PHE A 94 9.77 -6.24 3.14
CA PHE A 94 8.72 -5.63 2.31
C PHE A 94 7.99 -6.62 1.41
N SER A 95 8.58 -7.79 1.13
CA SER A 95 7.94 -8.86 0.36
C SER A 95 7.04 -9.73 1.25
N PHE A 96 7.51 -10.08 2.46
CA PHE A 96 6.77 -10.93 3.39
C PHE A 96 5.69 -10.19 4.17
N PHE A 97 5.90 -8.93 4.50
CA PHE A 97 4.99 -8.16 5.34
C PHE A 97 3.56 -8.01 4.75
N PRO A 98 3.37 -7.68 3.45
CA PRO A 98 2.05 -7.69 2.82
C PRO A 98 1.39 -9.07 2.87
N MET A 99 2.15 -10.15 2.62
CA MET A 99 1.63 -11.53 2.68
C MET A 99 1.18 -11.91 4.09
N ALA A 100 1.97 -11.58 5.11
CA ALA A 100 1.59 -11.80 6.50
C ALA A 100 0.27 -11.08 6.83
N ILE A 101 0.14 -9.82 6.43
CA ILE A 101 -1.10 -9.05 6.64
C ILE A 101 -2.28 -9.67 5.88
N ALA A 102 -2.08 -10.16 4.66
CA ALA A 102 -3.13 -10.86 3.92
C ALA A 102 -3.65 -12.09 4.69
N ILE A 103 -2.75 -12.89 5.26
CA ILE A 103 -3.12 -14.06 6.08
C ILE A 103 -3.90 -13.61 7.31
N LEU A 104 -3.43 -12.57 8.01
CA LEU A 104 -4.14 -12.02 9.17
C LEU A 104 -5.52 -11.47 8.81
N LEU A 105 -5.70 -10.89 7.62
CA LEU A 105 -7.00 -10.41 7.13
C LEU A 105 -8.01 -11.54 6.93
N PHE A 106 -7.55 -12.71 6.47
CA PHE A 106 -8.42 -13.90 6.36
C PHE A 106 -8.82 -14.45 7.73
N LEU A 107 -7.89 -14.45 8.69
CA LEU A 107 -8.13 -14.98 10.04
C LEU A 107 -8.96 -14.02 10.91
N PHE A 108 -8.75 -12.71 10.76
CA PHE A 108 -9.36 -11.67 11.58
C PHE A 108 -9.93 -10.53 10.71
N PRO A 109 -11.02 -10.77 9.97
CA PRO A 109 -11.61 -9.77 9.08
C PRO A 109 -12.07 -8.51 9.81
N ASN A 110 -12.46 -8.63 11.09
CA ASN A 110 -12.85 -7.49 11.94
C ASN A 110 -11.69 -6.53 12.24
N ALA A 111 -10.44 -7.00 12.14
CA ALA A 111 -9.24 -6.21 12.41
C ALA A 111 -8.70 -5.48 11.16
N ILE A 112 -9.43 -5.52 10.04
CA ILE A 112 -9.00 -4.97 8.75
C ILE A 112 -8.53 -3.51 8.82
N ALA A 113 -9.18 -2.69 9.65
CA ALA A 113 -8.79 -1.29 9.84
C ALA A 113 -7.37 -1.15 10.35
N TYR A 114 -7.07 -1.87 11.41
CA TYR A 114 -5.79 -1.80 12.10
C TYR A 114 -4.69 -2.49 11.30
N LEU A 115 -5.02 -3.58 10.61
CA LEU A 115 -4.09 -4.30 9.74
C LEU A 115 -3.69 -3.47 8.52
N ILE A 116 -4.64 -2.85 7.83
CA ILE A 116 -4.33 -2.00 6.68
C ILE A 116 -3.70 -0.69 7.14
N GLY A 117 -4.20 -0.10 8.23
CA GLY A 117 -3.61 1.11 8.81
C GLY A 117 -2.14 0.91 9.19
N SER A 118 -1.81 -0.19 9.86
CA SER A 118 -0.42 -0.52 10.21
C SER A 118 0.45 -0.75 8.98
N TYR A 119 -0.08 -1.44 7.95
CA TYR A 119 0.62 -1.58 6.67
C TYR A 119 0.98 -0.22 6.07
N LEU A 120 0.00 0.68 5.99
CA LEU A 120 0.17 1.99 5.40
C LEU A 120 1.18 2.84 6.17
N ILE A 121 1.18 2.78 7.51
CA ILE A 121 2.17 3.48 8.33
C ILE A 121 3.57 2.92 8.07
N VAL A 122 3.75 1.60 8.11
CA VAL A 122 5.06 0.96 7.88
C VAL A 122 5.57 1.28 6.48
N ASN A 123 4.71 1.25 5.46
CA ASN A 123 5.06 1.61 4.10
C ASN A 123 5.45 3.09 3.99
N GLY A 124 4.70 3.99 4.63
CA GLY A 124 5.01 5.41 4.66
C GLY A 124 6.33 5.74 5.37
N ILE A 125 6.62 5.07 6.48
CA ILE A 125 7.91 5.18 7.18
C ILE A 125 9.04 4.62 6.30
N GLY A 126 8.83 3.49 5.64
CA GLY A 126 9.81 2.91 4.71
C GLY A 126 10.14 3.86 3.55
N ALA A 127 9.14 4.56 3.01
CA ALA A 127 9.33 5.58 1.98
C ALA A 127 10.12 6.80 2.50
N LEU A 128 9.82 7.29 3.72
CA LEU A 128 10.60 8.35 4.37
C LEU A 128 12.06 7.92 4.62
N LEU A 129 12.27 6.70 5.12
CA LEU A 129 13.61 6.18 5.36
C LEU A 129 14.43 6.11 4.07
N SER A 130 13.79 5.69 2.97
CA SER A 130 14.41 5.64 1.65
C SER A 130 14.84 7.03 1.16
N LEU A 131 14.03 8.06 1.42
CA LEU A 131 14.37 9.46 1.14
C LEU A 131 15.57 9.94 1.95
N PHE A 132 15.57 9.66 3.26
CA PHE A 132 16.68 10.04 4.15
C PHE A 132 17.99 9.37 3.74
N LEU A 133 17.96 8.07 3.42
CA LEU A 133 19.16 7.32 3.00
C LEU A 133 19.69 7.80 1.64
N GLN A 134 18.82 8.10 0.68
CA GLN A 134 19.23 8.71 -0.59
C GLN A 134 19.89 10.08 -0.40
N HIS A 135 19.42 10.89 0.55
CA HIS A 135 20.02 12.19 0.82
C HIS A 135 21.37 12.07 1.52
N LYS A 136 21.50 11.14 2.49
CA LYS A 136 22.74 10.94 3.25
C LYS A 136 23.88 10.37 2.39
N GLY A 137 23.59 9.45 1.47
CA GLY A 137 24.57 8.92 0.52
C GLY A 137 25.11 9.98 -0.46
N ARG A 138 24.42 11.12 -0.60
CA ARG A 138 24.81 12.23 -1.48
C ARG A 138 25.78 13.24 -0.82
N PHE A 139 25.99 13.15 0.50
CA PHE A 139 26.94 13.96 1.26
C PHE A 139 28.24 13.21 1.61
N MET A 140 28.36 11.94 1.22
CA MET A 140 29.56 11.11 1.43
C MET A 140 30.39 10.92 0.15
N ILE A 141 30.15 11.75 -0.87
CA ILE A 141 30.95 11.83 -2.11
C ILE A 141 31.53 13.23 -2.21
#